data_AF-A0A478FV48-F1
#
_entry.id   AF-A0A478FV48-F1
#
_cell.length_a   1.000
_cell.length_b   1.000
_cell.length_c   1.000
_cell.angle_alpha   90.00
_cell.angle_beta   90.00
_cell.angle_gamma   90.00
#
_symmetry.space_group_name_H-M   'P 1'
#
loop_
_entity.id
_entity.type
_entity.pdbx_description
1 polymer ?
#
loop_
_entity_poly.entity_id
_entity_poly.type
_entity_poly.pdbx_seq_one_letter_code
_entity_poly.pdbx_strand_id
1 'polypeptide(L)'
;MAVFKVAAMTGGVILLGIAGTYAVKNWLLSLFNQKHITSPQTGTFGEDFQLHFLDTTDDENDLYWEFKLKFLEEVKAGIHDSKRDSSSLSNEFSTPNIENIEALKKICAAAYNKKTKDIHVSGGVTADDADKLNKSKYEENVWMFCSMDKIMPVTLGVSPSERDKSYEKYEINSNPSPKKENTKRSSLVSSIWVNASFWKRQTKAFFSWDISLLETNSALKELRQTNDKSKRTWKELARVCESQYKSENNEETTDEVVFKVCSLRGKTIQT
;
A
#
# COMPACT_ATOMS: atom_id res chain seq x y z
N MET A 1 -5.17 51.53 10.52
CA MET A 1 -4.81 51.07 9.16
C MET A 1 -3.32 50.77 9.14
N ALA A 2 -2.96 49.50 9.27
CA ALA A 2 -1.59 49.04 9.06
C ALA A 2 -1.60 48.17 7.81
N VAL A 3 -1.01 48.69 6.74
CA VAL A 3 -0.83 47.97 5.48
C VAL A 3 0.43 47.13 5.65
N PHE A 4 0.26 45.82 5.87
CA PHE A 4 1.38 44.89 5.77
C PHE A 4 1.69 44.66 4.29
N LYS A 5 2.81 45.25 3.85
CA LYS A 5 3.45 44.89 2.58
C LYS A 5 4.06 43.49 2.74
N VAL A 6 3.45 42.49 2.11
CA VAL A 6 4.06 41.16 2.00
C VAL A 6 5.04 41.21 0.83
N ALA A 7 6.33 41.20 1.17
CA ALA A 7 7.39 40.96 0.21
C ALA A 7 7.34 39.49 -0.23
N ALA A 8 7.27 39.28 -1.54
CA ALA A 8 7.48 37.98 -2.15
C ALA A 8 8.94 37.57 -1.93
N MET A 9 9.16 36.59 -1.05
CA MET A 9 10.36 35.78 -1.04
C MET A 9 9.95 34.31 -1.18
N THR A 10 10.36 33.74 -2.30
CA THR A 10 10.57 32.31 -2.54
C THR A 10 11.17 31.64 -1.31
N GLY A 11 10.50 30.60 -0.81
CA GLY A 11 11.01 29.71 0.25
C GLY A 11 10.62 30.14 1.67
N GLY A 12 9.44 29.73 2.13
CA GLY A 12 9.02 29.96 3.52
C GLY A 12 7.69 29.29 3.83
N VAL A 13 7.74 28.02 4.25
CA VAL A 13 6.58 27.35 4.84
C VAL A 13 6.26 28.02 6.16
N ILE A 14 5.11 28.71 6.22
CA ILE A 14 4.60 29.36 7.42
C ILE A 14 4.24 28.28 8.44
N LEU A 15 5.07 28.10 9.46
CA LEU A 15 4.80 27.28 10.65
C LEU A 15 3.77 28.01 11.54
N LEU A 16 2.47 27.74 11.34
CA LEU A 16 1.42 28.15 12.26
C LEU A 16 1.27 27.16 13.43
N GLY A 17 1.62 27.63 14.63
CA GLY A 17 0.92 27.39 15.90
C GLY A 17 0.30 26.02 16.21
N ILE A 18 1.14 25.08 16.66
CA ILE A 18 1.06 24.12 17.80
C ILE A 18 -0.23 23.29 18.10
N ALA A 19 -1.46 23.60 17.68
CA ALA A 19 -2.63 22.78 18.09
C ALA A 19 -3.51 22.22 16.94
N GLY A 20 -3.22 22.53 15.68
CA GLY A 20 -3.99 22.04 14.51
C GLY A 20 -3.15 21.49 13.36
N THR A 21 -1.87 21.17 13.61
CA THR A 21 -0.85 21.04 12.56
C THR A 21 -0.97 19.79 11.69
N TYR A 22 -1.56 18.70 12.17
CA TYR A 22 -1.62 17.46 11.39
C TYR A 22 -2.58 17.55 10.20
N ALA A 23 -3.76 18.15 10.39
CA ALA A 23 -4.75 18.31 9.31
C ALA A 23 -4.26 19.30 8.23
N VAL A 24 -3.63 20.42 8.65
CA VAL A 24 -3.10 21.44 7.73
C VAL A 24 -1.86 20.94 6.98
N LYS A 25 -0.96 20.19 7.63
CA LYS A 25 0.19 19.57 6.95
C LYS A 25 -0.22 18.48 5.96
N ASN A 26 -1.20 17.64 6.29
CA ASN A 26 -1.67 16.60 5.37
C ASN A 26 -2.39 17.21 4.14
N TRP A 27 -3.06 18.35 4.31
CA TRP A 27 -3.61 19.15 3.21
C TRP A 27 -2.51 19.79 2.35
N LEU A 28 -1.48 20.41 2.95
CA LEU A 28 -0.34 20.96 2.24
C LEU A 28 0.43 19.88 1.47
N LEU A 29 0.63 18.70 2.06
CA LEU A 29 1.24 17.57 1.36
C LEU A 29 0.45 17.21 0.10
N SER A 30 -0.89 17.18 0.16
CA SER A 30 -1.72 16.86 -1.01
C SER A 30 -1.58 17.82 -2.22
N LEU A 31 -0.91 18.97 -2.04
CA LEU A 31 -0.59 19.92 -3.11
C LEU A 31 0.72 19.58 -3.84
N PHE A 32 1.56 18.70 -3.29
CA PHE A 32 2.81 18.28 -3.91
C PHE A 32 2.63 16.99 -4.70
N ASN A 33 3.14 16.98 -5.93
CA ASN A 33 3.12 15.82 -6.82
C ASN A 33 4.06 14.74 -6.27
N GLN A 34 3.49 13.72 -5.62
CA GLN A 34 4.24 12.56 -5.15
C GLN A 34 4.88 11.83 -6.34
N LYS A 35 6.19 11.58 -6.26
CA LYS A 35 6.89 10.79 -7.25
C LYS A 35 6.89 9.32 -6.85
N HIS A 36 6.34 8.51 -7.73
CA HIS A 36 6.38 7.05 -7.64
C HIS A 36 7.75 6.55 -8.05
N ILE A 37 8.09 5.31 -7.66
CA ILE A 37 9.31 4.64 -8.14
C ILE A 37 9.39 4.80 -9.66
N THR A 38 10.42 5.46 -10.16
CA THR A 38 10.53 5.77 -11.60
C THR A 38 11.20 4.66 -12.39
N SER A 39 12.18 4.00 -11.78
CA SER A 39 13.00 2.96 -12.41
C SER A 39 13.02 1.69 -11.55
N PRO A 40 11.90 0.94 -11.47
CA PRO A 40 11.87 -0.29 -10.68
C PRO A 40 12.76 -1.36 -11.32
N GLN A 41 13.42 -2.17 -10.48
CA GLN A 41 14.15 -3.33 -10.95
C GLN A 41 13.19 -4.45 -11.34
N THR A 42 13.41 -5.10 -12.48
CA THR A 42 12.56 -6.20 -12.94
C THR A 42 12.53 -7.36 -11.94
N GLY A 43 11.34 -7.88 -11.66
CA GLY A 43 11.11 -9.01 -10.77
C GLY A 43 11.14 -8.69 -9.28
N THR A 44 11.07 -7.41 -8.92
CA THR A 44 11.10 -6.97 -7.53
C THR A 44 9.77 -6.41 -7.05
N PHE A 45 9.66 -6.30 -5.73
CA PHE A 45 8.52 -5.72 -5.04
C PHE A 45 8.25 -4.27 -5.47
N GLY A 46 9.31 -3.50 -5.72
CA GLY A 46 9.20 -2.15 -6.26
C GLY A 46 8.58 -2.10 -7.66
N GLU A 47 8.79 -3.11 -8.50
CA GLU A 47 8.12 -3.21 -9.80
C GLU A 47 6.64 -3.56 -9.65
N ASP A 48 6.35 -4.55 -8.81
CA ASP A 48 5.00 -5.06 -8.60
C ASP A 48 4.03 -4.02 -8.02
N PHE A 49 4.56 -3.04 -7.30
CA PHE A 49 3.77 -2.01 -6.63
C PHE A 49 4.34 -0.61 -6.88
N GLN A 50 4.94 -0.38 -8.05
CA GLN A 50 5.61 0.86 -8.43
C GLN A 50 4.80 2.13 -8.10
N LEU A 51 3.50 2.13 -8.39
CA LEU A 51 2.62 3.28 -8.16
C LEU A 51 2.12 3.43 -6.71
N HIS A 52 2.44 2.49 -5.84
CA HIS A 52 2.10 2.54 -4.41
C HIS A 52 3.21 3.13 -3.55
N PHE A 53 4.45 3.05 -4.01
CA PHE A 53 5.62 3.41 -3.21
C PHE A 53 6.23 4.75 -3.63
N LEU A 54 6.74 5.49 -2.64
CA LEU A 54 7.48 6.74 -2.86
C LEU A 54 8.84 6.41 -3.49
N ASP A 55 9.26 7.21 -4.47
CA ASP A 55 10.62 7.13 -4.99
C ASP A 55 11.63 7.53 -3.89
N THR A 56 12.67 6.73 -3.73
CA THR A 56 13.73 6.92 -2.71
C THR A 56 14.93 7.70 -3.25
N THR A 57 15.00 7.92 -4.56
CA THR A 57 16.09 8.62 -5.24
C THR A 57 15.73 10.06 -5.59
N ASP A 58 14.43 10.36 -5.68
CA ASP A 58 13.90 11.68 -6.00
C ASP A 58 13.79 12.57 -4.73
N ASP A 59 14.36 13.78 -4.79
CA ASP A 59 14.33 14.77 -3.73
C ASP A 59 13.00 15.54 -3.66
N GLU A 60 12.18 15.50 -4.72
CA GLU A 60 10.81 16.07 -4.69
C GLU A 60 9.91 15.38 -3.65
N ASN A 61 10.29 14.18 -3.21
CA ASN A 61 9.59 13.45 -2.15
C ASN A 61 10.09 13.79 -0.74
N ASP A 62 11.08 14.66 -0.54
CA ASP A 62 11.73 14.83 0.78
C ASP A 62 10.77 15.25 1.89
N LEU A 63 9.82 16.16 1.61
CA LEU A 63 8.78 16.54 2.57
C LEU A 63 7.89 15.35 2.99
N TYR A 64 7.67 14.40 2.08
CA TYR A 64 6.94 13.17 2.42
C TYR A 64 7.81 12.27 3.27
N TRP A 65 9.09 12.12 2.96
CA TRP A 65 10.02 11.33 3.74
C TRP A 65 10.21 11.90 5.16
N GLU A 66 10.25 13.23 5.33
CA GLU A 66 10.20 13.87 6.66
C GLU A 66 8.95 13.46 7.44
N PHE A 67 7.78 13.51 6.80
CA PHE A 67 6.54 13.08 7.43
C PHE A 67 6.59 11.59 7.83
N LYS A 68 7.16 10.73 6.98
CA LYS A 68 7.29 9.29 7.25
C LYS A 68 8.27 9.00 8.38
N LEU A 69 9.40 9.71 8.41
CA LEU A 69 10.38 9.60 9.50
C LEU A 69 9.76 10.03 10.82
N LYS A 70 9.10 11.20 10.86
CA LYS A 70 8.41 11.65 12.06
C LYS A 70 7.34 10.66 12.52
N PHE A 71 6.58 10.08 11.60
CA PHE A 71 5.59 9.08 11.95
C PHE A 71 6.24 7.81 12.54
N LEU A 72 7.37 7.37 12.00
CA LEU A 72 8.14 6.26 12.57
C LEU A 72 8.65 6.59 13.99
N GLU A 73 9.14 7.81 14.22
CA GLU A 73 9.56 8.29 15.55
C GLU A 73 8.40 8.29 16.55
N GLU A 74 7.21 8.76 16.14
CA GLU A 74 5.99 8.74 16.95
C GLU A 74 5.59 7.29 17.35
N VAL A 75 5.72 6.33 16.43
CA VAL A 75 5.49 4.89 16.72
C VAL A 75 6.55 4.33 17.67
N LYS A 76 7.85 4.63 17.43
CA LYS A 76 8.96 4.22 18.32
C LYS A 76 8.78 4.73 19.74
N ALA A 77 8.28 5.96 19.89
CA ALA A 77 8.03 6.59 21.18
C ALA A 77 6.72 6.13 21.86
N GLY A 78 5.90 5.30 21.19
CA GLY A 78 4.60 4.87 21.71
C GLY A 78 3.59 6.02 21.85
N ILE A 79 3.76 7.10 21.08
CA ILE A 79 2.91 8.30 21.14
C ILE A 79 1.65 8.10 20.27
N HIS A 80 1.72 7.19 19.30
CA HIS A 80 0.58 6.85 18.44
C HIS A 80 -0.40 5.90 19.16
N ASP A 81 -1.68 5.92 18.75
CA ASP A 81 -2.79 5.10 19.30
C ASP A 81 -2.32 3.73 19.80
N SER A 82 -2.82 3.32 20.98
CA SER A 82 -2.56 2.11 21.80
C SER A 82 -2.33 0.76 21.08
N LYS A 83 -2.57 0.70 19.77
CA LYS A 83 -2.39 -0.45 18.91
C LYS A 83 -1.10 -0.43 18.08
N ARG A 84 -0.37 0.69 18.04
CA ARG A 84 0.87 0.86 17.25
C ARG A 84 1.96 1.48 18.11
N ASP A 85 2.65 0.62 18.83
CA ASP A 85 3.84 0.98 19.59
C ASP A 85 5.10 0.37 18.95
N SER A 86 6.24 0.51 19.61
CA SER A 86 7.51 -0.07 19.16
C SER A 86 7.47 -1.60 18.98
N SER A 87 6.57 -2.31 19.65
CA SER A 87 6.41 -3.77 19.49
C SER A 87 5.81 -4.14 18.14
N SER A 88 5.13 -3.21 17.46
CA SER A 88 4.61 -3.38 16.09
C SER A 88 5.69 -3.22 14.99
N LEU A 89 6.90 -2.79 15.36
CA LEU A 89 7.98 -2.61 14.39
C LEU A 89 8.71 -3.94 14.11
N SER A 90 9.08 -4.15 12.86
CA SER A 90 10.04 -5.19 12.48
C SER A 90 11.45 -4.80 12.92
N ASN A 91 12.36 -5.77 12.95
CA ASN A 91 13.78 -5.55 13.28
C ASN A 91 14.43 -4.45 12.42
N GLU A 92 14.08 -4.41 11.14
CA GLU A 92 14.58 -3.41 10.19
C GLU A 92 14.15 -1.99 10.56
N PHE A 93 12.91 -1.80 11.03
CA PHE A 93 12.35 -0.49 11.38
C PHE A 93 12.52 -0.10 12.85
N SER A 94 12.77 -1.07 13.73
CA SER A 94 13.06 -0.84 15.15
C SER A 94 14.51 -0.39 15.40
N THR A 95 15.38 -0.50 14.38
CA THR A 95 16.80 -0.16 14.49
C THR A 95 16.98 1.31 14.94
N PRO A 96 17.85 1.59 15.93
CA PRO A 96 18.09 2.95 16.42
C PRO A 96 18.61 3.89 15.34
N ASN A 97 19.35 3.36 14.36
CA ASN A 97 20.04 4.11 13.30
C ASN A 97 19.14 4.76 12.24
N ILE A 98 17.80 4.66 12.35
CA ILE A 98 16.88 5.40 11.47
C ILE A 98 16.59 6.75 12.12
N GLU A 99 17.58 7.64 12.03
CA GLU A 99 17.56 8.99 12.63
C GLU A 99 17.34 10.10 11.60
N ASN A 100 17.39 9.75 10.30
CA ASN A 100 17.23 10.70 9.20
C ASN A 100 16.52 10.07 8.00
N ILE A 101 16.16 10.93 7.04
CA ILE A 101 15.41 10.58 5.83
C ILE A 101 16.18 9.56 5.00
N GLU A 102 17.49 9.70 4.91
CA GLU A 102 18.39 8.89 4.10
C GLU A 102 18.45 7.45 4.63
N ALA A 103 18.47 7.27 5.94
CA ALA A 103 18.40 5.95 6.57
C ALA A 103 17.05 5.27 6.30
N LEU A 104 15.94 6.01 6.37
CA LEU A 104 14.61 5.48 6.06
C LEU A 104 14.49 5.13 4.57
N LYS A 105 14.93 6.03 3.67
CA LYS A 105 14.99 5.81 2.22
C LYS A 105 15.80 4.56 1.89
N LYS A 106 16.93 4.35 2.55
CA LYS A 106 17.77 3.16 2.36
C LYS A 106 17.05 1.85 2.70
N ILE A 107 16.28 1.81 3.78
CA ILE A 107 15.49 0.62 4.16
C ILE A 107 14.37 0.39 3.14
N CYS A 108 13.67 1.45 2.74
CA CYS A 108 12.62 1.35 1.73
C CYS A 108 13.18 0.90 0.37
N ALA A 109 14.31 1.44 -0.07
CA ALA A 109 15.01 1.02 -1.29
C ALA A 109 15.43 -0.45 -1.21
N ALA A 110 15.94 -0.90 -0.06
CA ALA A 110 16.26 -2.31 0.16
C ALA A 110 15.01 -3.20 0.03
N ALA A 111 13.86 -2.78 0.56
CA ALA A 111 12.59 -3.49 0.39
C ALA A 111 12.17 -3.55 -1.09
N TYR A 112 12.26 -2.43 -1.81
CA TYR A 112 11.87 -2.35 -3.22
C TYR A 112 12.66 -3.29 -4.13
N ASN A 113 13.90 -3.61 -3.76
CA ASN A 113 14.78 -4.49 -4.51
C ASN A 113 14.64 -5.99 -4.16
N LYS A 114 13.85 -6.35 -3.15
CA LYS A 114 13.55 -7.76 -2.83
C LYS A 114 12.49 -8.32 -3.79
N LYS A 115 12.45 -9.65 -3.95
CA LYS A 115 11.31 -10.27 -4.64
C LYS A 115 10.07 -10.17 -3.77
N THR A 116 8.89 -10.04 -4.37
CA THR A 116 7.63 -9.92 -3.61
C THR A 116 7.39 -11.10 -2.69
N LYS A 117 7.74 -12.33 -3.10
CA LYS A 117 7.66 -13.53 -2.25
C LYS A 117 8.58 -13.49 -1.00
N ASP A 118 9.66 -12.71 -1.04
CA ASP A 118 10.60 -12.56 0.06
C ASP A 118 10.08 -11.56 1.11
N ILE A 119 9.12 -10.72 0.73
CA ILE A 119 8.43 -9.77 1.63
C ILE A 119 7.07 -10.32 2.06
N HIS A 120 6.23 -10.69 1.10
CA HIS A 120 4.85 -11.07 1.35
C HIS A 120 4.74 -12.35 2.18
N VAL A 121 3.93 -12.31 3.23
CA VAL A 121 3.61 -13.48 4.07
C VAL A 121 2.22 -13.99 3.75
N SER A 122 2.12 -15.21 3.21
CA SER A 122 0.85 -15.91 3.03
C SER A 122 0.51 -16.81 4.23
N GLY A 123 -0.78 -16.88 4.58
CA GLY A 123 -1.32 -17.75 5.63
C GLY A 123 -1.20 -17.17 7.04
N GLY A 124 -1.84 -17.85 8.00
CA GLY A 124 -1.84 -17.43 9.41
C GLY A 124 -0.43 -17.36 10.00
N VAL A 125 -0.15 -16.32 10.76
CA VAL A 125 1.09 -16.13 11.53
C VAL A 125 0.80 -16.55 12.96
N THR A 126 1.49 -17.56 13.46
CA THR A 126 1.42 -17.96 14.87
C THR A 126 2.51 -17.26 15.67
N ALA A 127 2.28 -17.07 16.97
CA ALA A 127 3.25 -16.40 17.85
C ALA A 127 4.58 -17.18 17.99
N ASP A 128 4.55 -18.49 17.73
CA ASP A 128 5.71 -19.38 17.88
C ASP A 128 6.72 -19.29 16.73
N ASP A 129 6.35 -18.64 15.61
CA ASP A 129 7.21 -18.45 14.44
C ASP A 129 7.72 -17.00 14.41
N ALA A 130 8.77 -16.74 15.21
CA ALA A 130 9.34 -15.40 15.37
C ALA A 130 9.81 -14.78 14.05
N ASP A 131 10.35 -15.60 13.14
CA ASP A 131 10.83 -15.15 11.82
C ASP A 131 9.65 -14.74 10.93
N LYS A 132 8.59 -15.56 10.87
CA LYS A 132 7.38 -15.23 10.13
C LYS A 132 6.64 -14.03 10.73
N LEU A 133 6.65 -13.90 12.05
CA LEU A 133 6.10 -12.74 12.76
C LEU A 133 6.87 -11.46 12.39
N ASN A 134 8.21 -11.48 12.43
CA ASN A 134 9.01 -10.35 12.00
C ASN A 134 8.78 -10.01 10.53
N LYS A 135 8.69 -11.02 9.66
CA LYS A 135 8.42 -10.82 8.22
C LYS A 135 7.05 -10.19 7.98
N SER A 136 6.02 -10.59 8.74
CA SER A 136 4.69 -9.98 8.68
C SER A 136 4.74 -8.50 9.10
N LYS A 137 5.43 -8.19 10.21
CA LYS A 137 5.65 -6.80 10.64
C LYS A 137 6.43 -6.01 9.60
N TYR A 138 7.43 -6.63 8.97
CA TYR A 138 8.25 -5.98 7.95
C TYR A 138 7.42 -5.59 6.74
N GLU A 139 6.58 -6.48 6.22
CA GLU A 139 5.66 -6.15 5.12
C GLU A 139 4.73 -5.00 5.51
N GLU A 140 4.10 -5.07 6.68
CA GLU A 140 3.21 -4.00 7.16
C GLU A 140 3.95 -2.66 7.33
N ASN A 141 5.16 -2.67 7.89
CA ASN A 141 5.99 -1.49 8.07
C ASN A 141 6.45 -0.91 6.73
N VAL A 142 6.77 -1.73 5.72
CA VAL A 142 7.06 -1.27 4.36
C VAL A 142 5.85 -0.55 3.78
N TRP A 143 4.65 -1.12 3.87
CA TRP A 143 3.43 -0.43 3.45
C TRP A 143 3.17 0.84 4.26
N MET A 144 3.46 0.86 5.54
CA MET A 144 3.18 1.99 6.41
C MET A 144 4.13 3.17 6.17
N PHE A 145 5.44 2.90 6.14
CA PHE A 145 6.48 3.93 6.12
C PHE A 145 7.00 4.23 4.72
N CYS A 146 6.97 3.26 3.79
CA CYS A 146 7.50 3.45 2.44
C CYS A 146 6.40 3.75 1.40
N SER A 147 5.14 3.40 1.65
CA SER A 147 4.06 3.61 0.68
C SER A 147 3.42 5.00 0.79
N MET A 148 2.78 5.42 -0.29
CA MET A 148 1.92 6.60 -0.32
C MET A 148 0.55 6.35 0.34
N ASP A 149 0.13 5.09 0.47
CA ASP A 149 -1.17 4.70 1.04
C ASP A 149 -1.18 4.68 2.57
N LYS A 150 0.00 4.64 3.21
CA LYS A 150 0.24 4.64 4.67
C LYS A 150 -0.37 3.45 5.43
N ILE A 151 -1.09 2.56 4.75
CA ILE A 151 -1.81 1.43 5.33
C ILE A 151 -1.61 0.24 4.40
N MET A 152 -1.27 -0.91 4.97
CA MET A 152 -1.24 -2.17 4.24
C MET A 152 -2.66 -2.56 3.81
N PRO A 153 -2.90 -2.92 2.54
CA PRO A 153 -4.24 -3.32 2.09
C PRO A 153 -4.79 -4.50 2.90
N VAL A 154 -6.11 -4.47 3.16
CA VAL A 154 -6.82 -5.56 3.84
C VAL A 154 -7.08 -6.70 2.86
N THR A 155 -6.52 -7.87 3.13
CA THR A 155 -6.72 -9.07 2.32
C THR A 155 -7.95 -9.86 2.77
N LEU A 156 -8.39 -10.81 1.94
CA LEU A 156 -9.50 -11.70 2.27
C LEU A 156 -9.09 -12.63 3.41
N GLY A 157 -9.95 -12.77 4.42
CA GLY A 157 -9.71 -13.62 5.59
C GLY A 157 -9.14 -12.88 6.80
N VAL A 158 -8.81 -11.59 6.68
CA VAL A 158 -8.51 -10.71 7.81
C VAL A 158 -9.74 -9.86 8.10
N SER A 159 -10.24 -9.90 9.35
CA SER A 159 -11.43 -9.13 9.72
C SER A 159 -11.07 -7.63 9.80
N PRO A 160 -11.89 -6.71 9.24
CA PRO A 160 -11.71 -5.27 9.45
C PRO A 160 -11.68 -4.88 10.93
N SER A 161 -12.34 -5.65 11.80
CA SER A 161 -12.40 -5.40 13.25
C SER A 161 -11.05 -5.47 13.98
N GLU A 162 -10.04 -6.11 13.37
CA GLU A 162 -8.67 -6.21 13.89
C GLU A 162 -7.84 -4.95 13.57
N ARG A 163 -8.23 -4.17 12.56
CA ARG A 163 -7.58 -2.90 12.17
C ARG A 163 -8.58 -1.75 12.19
N ASP A 164 -8.74 -1.18 13.38
CA ASP A 164 -9.53 0.02 13.69
C ASP A 164 -11.04 0.02 13.35
N LYS A 165 -11.85 -0.04 14.40
CA LYS A 165 -13.31 0.14 14.39
C LYS A 165 -13.77 1.53 13.90
N SER A 166 -12.86 2.48 13.61
CA SER A 166 -13.23 3.81 13.12
C SER A 166 -13.71 3.83 11.66
N TYR A 167 -13.62 2.70 10.94
CA TYR A 167 -13.97 2.61 9.52
C TYR A 167 -15.30 1.87 9.23
N GLU A 168 -16.05 1.48 10.27
CA GLU A 168 -17.27 0.65 10.18
C GLU A 168 -18.49 1.29 9.50
N LYS A 169 -18.45 2.56 9.08
CA LYS A 169 -19.69 3.25 8.64
C LYS A 169 -20.05 3.11 7.16
N TYR A 170 -19.27 2.42 6.34
CA TYR A 170 -19.56 2.33 4.90
C TYR A 170 -19.29 0.93 4.35
N GLU A 171 -20.30 0.06 4.47
CA GLU A 171 -20.36 -1.24 3.81
C GLU A 171 -20.58 -1.04 2.30
N ILE A 172 -19.62 -1.50 1.50
CA ILE A 172 -19.97 -2.17 0.25
C ILE A 172 -20.17 -3.61 0.68
N ASN A 173 -21.42 -4.09 0.66
CA ASN A 173 -21.87 -5.40 1.12
C ASN A 173 -21.02 -6.56 0.57
N SER A 174 -19.96 -6.91 1.28
CA SER A 174 -19.07 -8.03 0.92
C SER A 174 -18.38 -8.59 2.15
N ASN A 175 -19.14 -9.13 3.11
CA ASN A 175 -18.62 -10.20 3.97
C ASN A 175 -19.00 -11.54 3.30
N PRO A 176 -18.17 -12.10 2.41
CA PRO A 176 -18.39 -13.46 1.96
C PRO A 176 -18.19 -14.39 3.16
N SER A 177 -19.25 -15.06 3.60
CA SER A 177 -19.17 -16.14 4.59
C SER A 177 -18.13 -17.18 4.16
N PRO A 178 -17.36 -17.75 5.10
CA PRO A 178 -16.25 -18.63 4.80
C PRO A 178 -16.78 -19.99 4.33
N LYS A 179 -16.63 -20.27 3.02
CA LYS A 179 -16.65 -21.64 2.49
C LYS A 179 -15.27 -21.92 1.92
N LYS A 180 -14.49 -22.73 2.64
CA LYS A 180 -13.10 -23.19 2.38
C LYS A 180 -11.97 -22.19 2.72
N GLU A 181 -11.15 -22.61 3.68
CA GLU A 181 -9.86 -22.05 4.12
C GLU A 181 -8.79 -22.28 3.04
N ASN A 182 -8.86 -21.51 1.96
CA ASN A 182 -7.87 -21.61 0.89
C ASN A 182 -6.71 -20.66 1.20
N THR A 183 -5.50 -21.18 1.43
CA THR A 183 -4.28 -20.42 1.83
C THR A 183 -3.98 -19.23 0.91
N LYS A 184 -4.41 -19.32 -0.35
CA LYS A 184 -4.31 -18.26 -1.36
C LYS A 184 -5.15 -17.00 -1.06
N ARG A 185 -6.21 -17.09 -0.25
CA ARG A 185 -7.11 -15.95 0.06
C ARG A 185 -6.40 -14.84 0.86
N SER A 186 -5.50 -15.24 1.76
CA SER A 186 -4.73 -14.31 2.60
C SER A 186 -3.89 -13.29 1.81
N SER A 187 -3.68 -13.55 0.53
CA SER A 187 -2.97 -12.65 -0.38
C SER A 187 -3.88 -11.77 -1.24
N LEU A 188 -5.15 -12.14 -1.42
CA LEU A 188 -6.09 -11.45 -2.30
C LEU A 188 -6.61 -10.20 -1.60
N VAL A 189 -6.53 -9.04 -2.25
CA VAL A 189 -6.97 -7.78 -1.66
C VAL A 189 -8.50 -7.72 -1.69
N SER A 190 -9.12 -7.35 -0.56
CA SER A 190 -10.57 -7.22 -0.47
C SER A 190 -11.06 -5.94 -1.17
N SER A 191 -12.31 -5.95 -1.64
CA SER A 191 -12.96 -4.83 -2.34
C SER A 191 -13.53 -3.76 -1.39
N ILE A 192 -13.28 -3.87 -0.08
CA ILE A 192 -13.81 -2.95 0.94
C ILE A 192 -13.28 -1.54 0.74
N TRP A 193 -14.04 -0.54 1.21
CA TRP A 193 -13.73 0.87 0.99
C TRP A 193 -12.37 1.29 1.58
N VAL A 194 -11.93 0.66 2.67
CA VAL A 194 -10.61 0.92 3.30
C VAL A 194 -9.46 0.73 2.31
N ASN A 195 -9.62 -0.16 1.33
CA ASN A 195 -8.64 -0.39 0.26
C ASN A 195 -8.79 0.59 -0.92
N ALA A 196 -9.62 1.62 -0.85
CA ALA A 196 -9.89 2.50 -2.00
C ALA A 196 -8.63 3.18 -2.53
N SER A 197 -7.71 3.62 -1.66
CA SER A 197 -6.44 4.23 -2.10
C SER A 197 -5.55 3.24 -2.85
N PHE A 198 -5.44 2.02 -2.32
CA PHE A 198 -4.78 0.91 -3.01
C PHE A 198 -5.43 0.68 -4.38
N TRP A 199 -6.74 0.45 -4.44
CA TRP A 199 -7.42 0.16 -5.70
C TRP A 199 -7.29 1.29 -6.71
N LYS A 200 -7.29 2.56 -6.29
CA LYS A 200 -7.06 3.71 -7.18
C LYS A 200 -5.68 3.64 -7.84
N ARG A 201 -4.62 3.33 -7.09
CA ARG A 201 -3.25 3.22 -7.62
C ARG A 201 -3.08 1.98 -8.47
N GLN A 202 -3.63 0.85 -8.02
CA GLN A 202 -3.65 -0.40 -8.77
C GLN A 202 -4.39 -0.26 -10.09
N THR A 203 -5.47 0.54 -10.13
CA THR A 203 -6.20 0.86 -11.37
C THR A 203 -5.35 1.67 -12.34
N LYS A 204 -4.62 2.68 -11.84
CA LYS A 204 -3.67 3.43 -12.68
C LYS A 204 -2.61 2.48 -13.26
N ALA A 205 -2.06 1.59 -12.45
CA ALA A 205 -1.07 0.61 -12.89
C ALA A 205 -1.67 -0.33 -13.96
N PHE A 206 -2.82 -0.93 -13.67
CA PHE A 206 -3.52 -1.87 -14.55
C PHE A 206 -3.80 -1.31 -15.95
N PHE A 207 -4.19 -0.04 -16.05
CA PHE A 207 -4.48 0.61 -17.34
C PHE A 207 -3.28 1.29 -18.00
N SER A 208 -2.16 1.50 -17.28
CA SER A 208 -0.94 2.11 -17.83
C SER A 208 0.13 1.08 -18.22
N TRP A 209 0.18 -0.06 -17.54
CA TRP A 209 1.14 -1.12 -17.83
C TRP A 209 0.79 -1.86 -19.12
N ASP A 210 1.81 -2.22 -19.87
CA ASP A 210 1.70 -3.21 -20.92
C ASP A 210 1.76 -4.63 -20.33
N ILE A 211 0.75 -4.99 -19.52
CA ILE A 211 0.64 -6.38 -19.07
C ILE A 211 0.18 -7.21 -20.28
N SER A 212 0.97 -8.17 -20.72
CA SER A 212 0.47 -9.19 -21.63
C SER A 212 -0.58 -10.05 -20.93
N LEU A 213 -1.87 -9.75 -21.13
CA LEU A 213 -3.00 -10.56 -20.65
C LEU A 213 -3.27 -11.71 -21.62
N LEU A 214 -2.22 -12.49 -21.91
CA LEU A 214 -2.07 -13.14 -23.21
C LEU A 214 -3.12 -14.22 -23.51
N GLU A 215 -3.72 -14.94 -22.56
CA GLU A 215 -4.41 -16.19 -22.96
C GLU A 215 -5.78 -16.51 -22.35
N THR A 216 -6.36 -15.71 -21.45
CA THR A 216 -7.68 -16.02 -20.89
C THR A 216 -8.76 -15.01 -21.27
N ASN A 217 -9.93 -15.51 -21.69
CA ASN A 217 -11.19 -14.76 -21.77
C ASN A 217 -11.65 -14.42 -20.35
N SER A 218 -10.88 -13.57 -19.65
CA SER A 218 -11.14 -13.16 -18.29
C SER A 218 -11.85 -11.81 -18.27
N ALA A 219 -12.67 -11.59 -17.24
CA ALA A 219 -13.32 -10.30 -17.01
C ALA A 219 -12.29 -9.16 -16.86
N LEU A 220 -11.05 -9.46 -16.45
CA LEU A 220 -9.94 -8.49 -16.43
C LEU A 220 -9.52 -8.08 -17.85
N LYS A 221 -9.44 -9.02 -18.79
CA LYS A 221 -9.15 -8.72 -20.20
C LYS A 221 -10.23 -7.81 -20.80
N GLU A 222 -11.51 -8.14 -20.57
CA GLU A 222 -12.65 -7.32 -21.01
C GLU A 222 -12.60 -5.91 -20.41
N LEU A 223 -12.34 -5.82 -19.11
CA LEU A 223 -12.21 -4.53 -18.42
C LEU A 223 -11.07 -3.69 -18.99
N ARG A 224 -9.94 -4.30 -19.35
CA ARG A 224 -8.82 -3.55 -19.93
C ARG A 224 -9.08 -3.08 -21.35
N GLN A 225 -9.71 -3.93 -22.16
CA GLN A 225 -10.01 -3.64 -23.56
C GLN A 225 -11.24 -2.74 -23.74
N THR A 226 -11.97 -2.44 -22.66
CA THR A 226 -13.14 -1.57 -22.75
C THR A 226 -12.78 -0.16 -23.23
N ASN A 227 -13.53 0.33 -24.21
CA ASN A 227 -13.46 1.72 -24.67
C ASN A 227 -14.26 2.68 -23.77
N ASP A 228 -15.10 2.13 -22.90
CA ASP A 228 -15.91 2.90 -21.97
C ASP A 228 -15.05 3.41 -20.80
N LYS A 229 -14.67 4.68 -20.87
CA LYS A 229 -13.89 5.34 -19.80
C LYS A 229 -14.60 5.31 -18.44
N SER A 230 -15.93 5.24 -18.41
CA SER A 230 -16.70 5.16 -17.16
C SER A 230 -16.50 3.84 -16.42
N LYS A 231 -16.08 2.78 -17.13
CA LYS A 231 -15.73 1.49 -16.55
C LYS A 231 -14.28 1.41 -16.07
N ARG A 232 -13.41 2.33 -16.47
CA ARG A 232 -12.00 2.38 -16.04
C ARG A 232 -11.83 2.99 -14.64
N THR A 233 -12.58 2.46 -13.68
CA THR A 233 -12.61 2.94 -12.30
C THR A 233 -12.07 1.87 -11.34
N TRP A 234 -11.61 2.33 -10.18
CA TRP A 234 -11.13 1.43 -9.13
C TRP A 234 -12.21 0.53 -8.57
N LYS A 235 -13.46 0.99 -8.54
CA LYS A 235 -14.61 0.20 -8.10
C LYS A 235 -14.84 -0.98 -9.04
N GLU A 236 -14.75 -0.72 -10.35
CA GLU A 236 -14.95 -1.76 -11.36
C GLU A 236 -13.81 -2.78 -11.33
N LEU A 237 -12.56 -2.33 -11.21
CA LEU A 237 -11.42 -3.25 -11.04
C LEU A 237 -11.57 -4.12 -9.79
N ALA A 238 -11.86 -3.51 -8.64
CA ALA A 238 -12.07 -4.23 -7.39
C ALA A 238 -13.24 -5.23 -7.48
N ARG A 239 -14.34 -4.85 -8.16
CA ARG A 239 -15.51 -5.72 -8.40
C ARG A 239 -15.17 -6.90 -9.29
N VAL A 240 -14.41 -6.67 -10.37
CA VAL A 240 -13.94 -7.74 -11.26
C VAL A 240 -13.05 -8.70 -10.47
N CYS A 241 -12.06 -8.19 -9.73
CA CYS A 241 -11.23 -9.02 -8.84
C CYS A 241 -12.08 -9.83 -7.85
N GLU A 242 -13.07 -9.19 -7.19
CA GLU A 242 -13.96 -9.88 -6.25
C GLU A 242 -14.76 -11.01 -6.90
N SER A 243 -15.26 -10.80 -8.11
CA SER A 243 -15.99 -11.84 -8.85
C SER A 243 -15.10 -13.05 -9.17
N GLN A 244 -13.83 -12.82 -9.51
CA GLN A 244 -12.85 -13.88 -9.77
C GLN A 244 -12.53 -14.70 -8.51
N TYR A 245 -12.62 -14.10 -7.32
CA TYR A 245 -12.42 -14.82 -6.06
C TYR A 245 -13.59 -15.76 -5.71
N LYS A 246 -14.77 -15.50 -6.26
CA LYS A 246 -16.03 -16.19 -5.93
C LYS A 246 -16.39 -17.30 -6.92
N SER A 247 -15.76 -17.36 -8.09
CA SER A 247 -16.05 -18.40 -9.08
C SER A 247 -15.60 -19.78 -8.58
N GLU A 248 -16.54 -20.72 -8.50
CA GLU A 248 -16.35 -22.08 -7.96
C GLU A 248 -15.42 -22.97 -8.81
N ASN A 249 -15.16 -22.58 -10.06
CA ASN A 249 -14.32 -23.32 -11.01
C ASN A 249 -12.81 -23.10 -10.84
N ASN A 250 -12.37 -22.40 -9.80
CA ASN A 250 -10.97 -22.00 -9.60
C ASN A 250 -10.15 -23.00 -8.76
N GLU A 251 -10.41 -24.29 -8.93
CA GLU A 251 -9.48 -25.33 -8.46
C GLU A 251 -8.28 -25.35 -9.45
N GLU A 252 -7.11 -25.00 -8.90
CA GLU A 252 -5.77 -24.97 -9.51
C GLU A 252 -5.32 -23.75 -10.33
N THR A 253 -6.14 -23.16 -11.21
CA THR A 253 -5.73 -22.09 -12.14
C THR A 253 -6.28 -20.71 -11.78
N THR A 254 -6.11 -20.27 -10.53
CA THR A 254 -6.29 -18.83 -10.23
C THR A 254 -5.17 -18.07 -10.94
N ASP A 255 -5.50 -17.57 -12.14
CA ASP A 255 -4.59 -16.99 -13.13
C ASP A 255 -3.49 -16.14 -12.47
N GLU A 256 -2.26 -16.32 -12.92
CA GLU A 256 -1.12 -15.44 -12.61
C GLU A 256 -1.51 -13.95 -12.78
N VAL A 257 -2.39 -13.67 -13.74
CA VAL A 257 -3.03 -12.37 -13.97
C VAL A 257 -3.83 -11.88 -12.76
N VAL A 258 -4.65 -12.72 -12.14
CA VAL A 258 -5.44 -12.36 -10.95
C VAL A 258 -4.49 -12.06 -9.79
N PHE A 259 -3.46 -12.87 -9.55
CA PHE A 259 -2.49 -12.55 -8.48
C PHE A 259 -1.73 -11.26 -8.76
N LYS A 260 -1.33 -11.02 -10.01
CA LYS A 260 -0.63 -9.80 -10.43
C LYS A 260 -1.46 -8.54 -10.24
N VAL A 261 -2.77 -8.60 -10.44
CA VAL A 261 -3.65 -7.42 -10.44
C VAL A 261 -4.40 -7.24 -9.13
N CYS A 262 -4.78 -8.35 -8.50
CA CYS A 262 -5.77 -8.37 -7.42
C CYS A 262 -5.17 -8.81 -6.07
N SER A 263 -3.85 -9.02 -5.96
CA SER A 263 -3.23 -9.56 -4.75
C SER A 263 -1.96 -8.82 -4.33
N LEU A 264 -1.51 -9.08 -3.10
CA LEU A 264 -0.22 -8.62 -2.58
C LEU A 264 0.97 -9.51 -2.98
N ARG A 265 0.75 -10.60 -3.74
CA ARG A 265 1.83 -11.49 -4.21
C ARG A 265 2.60 -10.94 -5.41
N GLY A 266 2.09 -9.91 -6.06
CA GLY A 266 2.73 -9.29 -7.22
C GLY A 266 2.88 -10.26 -8.41
N LYS A 267 3.84 -9.99 -9.30
CA LYS A 267 4.19 -10.83 -10.44
C LYS A 267 5.05 -11.99 -9.92
N THR A 268 4.53 -13.21 -9.96
CA THR A 268 5.39 -14.38 -9.81
C THR A 268 6.13 -14.62 -11.11
N ILE A 269 7.42 -14.32 -11.16
CA ILE A 269 8.28 -14.85 -12.23
C ILE A 269 8.34 -16.37 -12.03
N GLN A 270 7.78 -17.14 -12.98
CA GLN A 270 8.12 -18.55 -13.12
C GLN A 270 9.61 -18.61 -13.49
N THR A 271 10.46 -18.97 -12.51
CA THR A 271 11.86 -19.33 -12.73
C THR A 271 11.98 -20.83 -12.90
#